data_AF-C5L6U2-F1
#
_entry.id   AF-C5L6U2-F1
#
_cell.length_a   1.000
_cell.length_b   1.000
_cell.length_c   1.000
_cell.angle_alpha   90.00
_cell.angle_beta   90.00
_cell.angle_gamma   90.00
#
_symmetry.space_group_name_H-M   'P 1'
#
loop_
_entity.id
_entity.type
_entity.pdbx_description
1 polymer ?
#
loop_
_entity_poly.entity_id
_entity_poly.type
_entity_poly.pdbx_seq_one_letter_code
_entity_poly.pdbx_strand_id
1 'polypeptide(L)'
;MTKASNEETSTSTVSKYTAVPKPYSGIGSFREWRLRFAYCQEANGWTDETALEKLPTLLEKVALVTFTRIPAENRSTLSKAMQKLEDELAPEQSTAFDQFSNAKYDSTDNLDLYAYKLTELLESSGLTLDSKSRDALLIAKFIASLPTDLQVDLRKSRESIHSLQDALRMAKRLQAIQTTPSSSKSNTGSNASTGTTPITHDAPLEAPTVDAVNLPSVQLNDPLTKSDPAVAAIADLTEAIRQEQQLM
;
A
#
# COMPACT_ATOMS: atom_id res chain seq x y z
N MET A 1 -29.97 -7.77 -72.03
CA MET A 1 -29.23 -6.55 -71.64
C MET A 1 -29.82 -6.10 -70.31
N THR A 2 -29.22 -6.51 -69.18
CA THR A 2 -28.44 -5.62 -68.27
C THR A 2 -29.26 -4.44 -67.76
N LYS A 3 -29.49 -4.25 -66.45
CA LYS A 3 -28.45 -4.14 -65.42
C LYS A 3 -29.08 -4.20 -64.01
N ALA A 4 -28.44 -4.96 -63.13
CA ALA A 4 -28.61 -4.93 -61.68
C ALA A 4 -27.92 -3.71 -61.06
N SER A 5 -28.43 -3.21 -59.95
CA SER A 5 -27.63 -2.47 -58.96
C SER A 5 -28.07 -2.93 -57.57
N ASN A 6 -27.32 -3.93 -57.08
CA ASN A 6 -27.24 -4.30 -55.66
C ASN A 6 -26.76 -3.08 -54.87
N GLU A 7 -27.51 -2.75 -53.83
CA GLU A 7 -27.04 -1.90 -52.74
C GLU A 7 -26.22 -2.80 -51.80
N GLU A 8 -24.90 -2.81 -51.99
CA GLU A 8 -23.97 -3.47 -51.10
C GLU A 8 -23.83 -2.65 -49.82
N THR A 9 -24.69 -2.93 -48.83
CA THR A 9 -24.50 -2.47 -47.46
C THR A 9 -23.25 -3.14 -46.90
N SER A 10 -22.14 -2.44 -46.98
CA SER A 10 -20.87 -2.80 -46.35
C SER A 10 -21.08 -2.92 -44.84
N THR A 11 -21.27 -4.14 -44.35
CA THR A 11 -21.24 -4.46 -42.92
C THR A 11 -19.81 -4.34 -42.44
N SER A 12 -19.44 -3.15 -41.99
CA SER A 12 -18.22 -2.90 -41.24
C SER A 12 -18.18 -3.86 -40.06
N THR A 13 -17.40 -4.93 -40.20
CA THR A 13 -17.20 -5.94 -39.17
C THR A 13 -16.25 -5.34 -38.16
N VAL A 14 -16.80 -4.56 -37.23
CA VAL A 14 -16.04 -4.10 -36.07
C VAL A 14 -15.67 -5.34 -35.28
N SER A 15 -14.38 -5.72 -35.29
CA SER A 15 -13.83 -6.72 -34.38
C SER A 15 -14.22 -6.33 -32.96
N LYS A 16 -15.23 -7.00 -32.41
CA LYS A 16 -15.65 -6.82 -31.02
C LYS A 16 -14.57 -7.43 -30.15
N TYR A 17 -13.66 -6.59 -29.65
CA TYR A 17 -12.74 -6.97 -28.59
C TYR A 17 -13.56 -7.16 -27.31
N THR A 18 -13.63 -8.41 -26.81
CA THR A 18 -14.28 -8.71 -25.54
C THR A 18 -13.33 -8.35 -24.40
N ALA A 19 -13.72 -7.41 -23.54
CA ALA A 19 -12.98 -7.10 -22.33
C ALA A 19 -13.19 -8.23 -21.32
N VAL A 20 -12.13 -8.95 -20.94
CA VAL A 20 -12.21 -10.01 -19.93
C VAL A 20 -11.28 -9.69 -18.76
N PRO A 21 -11.75 -9.84 -17.51
CA PRO A 21 -10.89 -9.65 -16.36
C PRO A 21 -9.85 -10.77 -16.33
N LYS A 22 -8.73 -10.52 -15.65
CA LYS A 22 -7.79 -11.60 -15.32
C LYS A 22 -8.54 -12.68 -14.51
N PRO A 23 -8.35 -13.98 -14.80
CA PRO A 23 -9.00 -15.03 -14.04
C PRO A 23 -8.67 -14.96 -12.55
N TYR A 24 -9.66 -15.21 -11.68
CA TYR A 24 -9.48 -15.19 -10.24
C TYR A 24 -9.15 -16.58 -9.71
N SER A 25 -8.00 -16.72 -9.05
CA SER A 25 -7.51 -18.01 -8.57
C SER A 25 -7.96 -18.39 -7.15
N GLY A 26 -8.60 -17.48 -6.42
CA GLY A 26 -8.84 -17.60 -4.97
C GLY A 26 -7.82 -16.85 -4.11
N ILE A 27 -6.83 -16.19 -4.72
CA ILE A 27 -5.78 -15.44 -4.03
C ILE A 27 -5.87 -13.96 -4.40
N GLY A 28 -5.86 -13.09 -3.38
CA GLY A 28 -5.99 -11.65 -3.52
C GLY A 28 -7.37 -11.13 -3.13
N SER A 29 -7.66 -9.87 -3.46
CA SER A 29 -8.96 -9.26 -3.17
C SER A 29 -10.03 -9.78 -4.13
N PHE A 30 -10.96 -10.61 -3.63
CA PHE A 30 -12.15 -11.00 -4.39
C PHE A 30 -13.01 -9.78 -4.75
N ARG A 31 -13.07 -8.79 -3.86
CA ARG A 31 -13.83 -7.54 -4.05
C ARG A 31 -13.30 -6.74 -5.24
N GLU A 32 -11.98 -6.57 -5.33
CA GLU A 32 -11.35 -5.89 -6.47
C GLU A 32 -11.60 -6.64 -7.78
N TRP A 33 -11.49 -7.97 -7.76
CA TRP A 33 -11.78 -8.78 -8.93
C TRP A 33 -13.25 -8.66 -9.36
N ARG A 34 -14.20 -8.71 -8.42
CA ARG A 34 -15.63 -8.54 -8.68
C ARG A 34 -15.93 -7.18 -9.32
N LEU A 35 -15.27 -6.12 -8.87
CA LEU A 35 -15.40 -4.79 -9.47
C LEU A 35 -14.93 -4.77 -10.93
N ARG A 36 -13.78 -5.39 -11.22
CA ARG A 36 -13.27 -5.53 -12.61
C ARG A 36 -14.21 -6.37 -13.47
N PHE A 37 -14.78 -7.44 -12.91
CA PHE A 37 -15.79 -8.25 -13.58
C PHE A 37 -17.02 -7.42 -13.97
N ALA A 38 -17.52 -6.57 -13.06
CA ALA A 38 -18.65 -5.68 -13.34
C ALA A 38 -18.35 -4.70 -14.50
N TYR A 39 -17.15 -4.10 -14.53
CA TYR A 39 -16.75 -3.26 -15.66
C TYR A 39 -16.66 -4.03 -16.98
N CYS A 40 -16.23 -5.30 -16.94
CA CYS A 40 -16.21 -6.15 -18.14
C CYS A 40 -17.63 -6.55 -18.58
N GLN A 41 -18.52 -6.82 -17.63
CA GLN A 41 -19.94 -7.09 -17.89
C GLN A 41 -20.58 -5.91 -18.62
N GLU A 42 -20.37 -4.69 -18.12
CA GLU A 42 -20.87 -3.46 -18.72
C GLU A 42 -20.27 -3.21 -20.11
N ALA A 43 -18.95 -3.29 -20.24
CA ALA A 43 -18.25 -3.06 -21.51
C ALA A 43 -18.65 -4.05 -22.62
N ASN A 44 -18.95 -5.30 -22.25
CA ASN A 44 -19.37 -6.32 -23.19
C ASN A 44 -20.89 -6.38 -23.40
N GLY A 45 -21.68 -5.61 -22.65
CA GLY A 45 -23.13 -5.66 -22.68
C GLY A 45 -23.70 -7.02 -22.24
N TRP A 46 -23.05 -7.69 -21.29
CA TRP A 46 -23.51 -8.98 -20.78
C TRP A 46 -24.73 -8.79 -19.87
N THR A 47 -25.78 -9.56 -20.14
CA THR A 47 -26.90 -9.75 -19.19
C THR A 47 -26.42 -10.55 -17.99
N ASP A 48 -27.14 -10.49 -16.87
CA ASP A 48 -26.80 -11.26 -15.67
C ASP A 48 -26.75 -12.77 -15.94
N GLU A 49 -27.59 -13.27 -16.85
CA GLU A 49 -27.59 -14.67 -17.31
C GLU A 49 -26.29 -15.00 -18.06
N THR A 50 -25.89 -14.14 -19.00
CA THR A 50 -24.64 -14.31 -19.76
C THR A 50 -23.43 -14.23 -18.83
N ALA A 51 -23.44 -13.26 -17.91
CA ALA A 51 -22.38 -13.07 -16.93
C ALA A 51 -22.26 -14.28 -15.98
N LEU A 52 -23.39 -14.86 -15.57
CA LEU A 52 -23.43 -16.09 -14.76
C LEU A 52 -22.87 -17.30 -15.52
N GLU A 53 -23.14 -17.43 -16.82
CA GLU A 53 -22.53 -18.47 -17.66
C GLU A 53 -21.02 -18.28 -17.85
N LYS A 54 -20.57 -17.02 -17.95
CA LYS A 54 -19.13 -16.68 -18.08
C LYS A 54 -18.38 -16.74 -16.76
N LEU A 55 -19.05 -16.59 -15.63
CA LEU A 55 -18.45 -16.59 -14.30
C LEU A 55 -17.48 -17.77 -14.08
N PRO A 56 -17.87 -19.06 -14.24
CA PRO A 56 -16.95 -20.18 -14.02
C PRO A 56 -15.73 -20.16 -14.95
N THR A 57 -15.83 -19.57 -16.15
CA THR A 57 -14.71 -19.49 -17.10
C THR A 57 -13.66 -18.44 -16.71
N LEU A 58 -14.03 -17.52 -15.80
CA LEU A 58 -13.17 -16.46 -15.28
C LEU A 58 -12.68 -16.75 -13.85
N LEU A 59 -12.94 -17.96 -13.35
CA LEU A 59 -12.43 -18.49 -12.10
C LEU A 59 -11.39 -19.59 -12.39
N GLU A 60 -10.37 -19.65 -11.55
CA GLU A 60 -9.30 -20.64 -11.62
C GLU A 60 -9.05 -21.26 -10.25
N LYS A 61 -8.39 -22.43 -10.25
CA LYS A 61 -7.87 -23.11 -9.05
C LYS A 61 -8.92 -23.18 -7.93
N VAL A 62 -8.65 -22.57 -6.77
CA VAL A 62 -9.49 -22.64 -5.57
C VAL A 62 -10.84 -21.99 -5.82
N ALA A 63 -10.87 -20.83 -6.48
CA ALA A 63 -12.14 -20.15 -6.76
C ALA A 63 -13.08 -20.95 -7.66
N LEU A 64 -12.53 -21.64 -8.68
CA LEU A 64 -13.32 -22.52 -9.52
C LEU A 64 -13.85 -23.73 -8.74
N VAL A 65 -13.00 -24.36 -7.93
CA VAL A 65 -13.41 -25.48 -7.07
C VAL A 65 -14.53 -25.03 -6.12
N THR A 66 -14.37 -23.89 -5.45
CA THR A 66 -15.40 -23.32 -4.57
C THR A 66 -16.71 -23.11 -5.33
N PHE A 67 -16.67 -22.49 -6.51
CA PHE A 67 -17.88 -22.29 -7.33
C PHE A 67 -18.59 -23.59 -7.69
N THR A 68 -17.85 -24.66 -8.02
CA THR A 68 -18.46 -25.96 -8.36
C THR A 68 -19.15 -26.63 -7.16
N ARG A 69 -18.71 -26.33 -5.93
CA ARG A 69 -19.29 -26.85 -4.68
C ARG A 69 -20.55 -26.09 -4.25
N ILE A 70 -20.78 -24.89 -4.77
CA ILE A 70 -21.98 -24.11 -4.47
C ILE A 70 -23.23 -24.84 -5.01
N PRO A 71 -24.28 -25.04 -4.20
CA PRO A 71 -25.54 -25.65 -4.65
C PRO A 71 -26.16 -24.91 -5.85
N ALA A 72 -26.85 -25.64 -6.73
CA ALA A 72 -27.44 -25.07 -7.96
C ALA A 72 -28.46 -23.95 -7.66
N GLU A 73 -29.19 -24.05 -6.54
CA GLU A 73 -30.09 -23.03 -6.01
C GLU A 73 -29.41 -21.67 -5.78
N ASN A 74 -28.16 -21.68 -5.33
CA ASN A 74 -27.36 -20.49 -5.08
C ASN A 74 -26.58 -20.05 -6.34
N ARG A 75 -26.60 -20.85 -7.40
CA ARG A 75 -26.12 -20.50 -8.75
C ARG A 75 -27.25 -20.11 -9.71
N SER A 76 -28.44 -19.85 -9.20
CA SER A 76 -29.61 -19.47 -10.03
C SER A 76 -29.55 -18.03 -10.53
N THR A 77 -28.86 -17.14 -9.82
CA THR A 77 -28.67 -15.74 -10.22
C THR A 77 -27.23 -15.32 -9.99
N LEU A 78 -26.74 -14.38 -10.80
CA LEU A 78 -25.39 -13.82 -10.67
C LEU A 78 -25.14 -13.26 -9.27
N SER A 79 -26.10 -12.53 -8.71
CA SER A 79 -25.98 -11.95 -7.36
C SER A 79 -25.79 -13.01 -6.28
N LYS A 80 -26.58 -14.09 -6.28
CA LYS A 80 -26.46 -15.17 -5.29
C LYS A 80 -25.14 -15.91 -5.44
N ALA A 81 -24.75 -16.18 -6.68
CA ALA A 81 -23.50 -16.86 -6.99
C ALA A 81 -22.28 -16.05 -6.51
N MET A 82 -22.27 -14.74 -6.79
CA MET A 82 -21.21 -13.82 -6.38
C MET A 82 -21.14 -13.66 -4.87
N GLN A 83 -22.29 -13.51 -4.19
CA GLN A 83 -22.33 -13.40 -2.74
C GLN A 83 -21.83 -14.68 -2.08
N LYS A 84 -22.30 -15.85 -2.54
CA LYS A 84 -21.87 -17.12 -1.96
C LYS A 84 -20.39 -17.41 -2.23
N LEU A 85 -19.87 -17.00 -3.39
CA LEU A 85 -18.44 -17.01 -3.67
C LEU A 85 -17.67 -16.10 -2.71
N GLU A 86 -18.15 -14.88 -2.47
CA GLU A 86 -17.55 -13.94 -1.51
C GLU A 86 -17.49 -14.54 -0.11
N ASP A 87 -18.58 -15.15 0.36
CA ASP A 87 -18.67 -15.77 1.68
C ASP A 87 -17.72 -16.99 1.82
N GLU A 88 -17.62 -17.83 0.78
CA GLU A 88 -16.81 -19.06 0.81
C GLU A 88 -15.32 -18.81 0.49
N LEU A 89 -15.00 -17.68 -0.18
CA LEU A 89 -13.64 -17.26 -0.48
C LEU A 89 -13.11 -16.22 0.51
N ALA A 90 -13.97 -15.71 1.40
CA ALA A 90 -13.54 -14.87 2.49
C ALA A 90 -12.49 -15.63 3.30
N PRO A 91 -11.34 -15.01 3.59
CA PRO A 91 -10.41 -15.61 4.53
C PRO A 91 -11.14 -15.84 5.85
N GLU A 92 -10.88 -16.98 6.48
CA GLU A 92 -11.35 -17.22 7.84
C GLU A 92 -10.85 -16.07 8.73
N GLN A 93 -11.69 -15.53 9.62
CA GLN A 93 -11.39 -14.31 10.38
C GLN A 93 -10.02 -14.37 11.09
N SER A 94 -9.68 -15.54 11.62
CA SER A 94 -8.37 -15.85 12.22
C SER A 94 -7.21 -15.67 11.23
N THR A 95 -7.35 -16.23 10.03
CA THR A 95 -6.34 -16.13 8.96
C THR A 95 -6.23 -14.72 8.40
N ALA A 96 -7.33 -13.95 8.36
CA ALA A 96 -7.31 -12.56 7.91
C ALA A 96 -6.55 -11.66 8.89
N PHE A 97 -6.76 -11.87 10.20
CA PHE A 97 -5.98 -11.18 11.23
C PHE A 97 -4.50 -11.57 11.19
N ASP A 98 -4.19 -12.86 10.97
CA ASP A 98 -2.81 -13.30 10.82
C ASP A 98 -2.15 -12.70 9.56
N GLN A 99 -2.88 -12.60 8.45
CA GLN A 99 -2.42 -11.94 7.24
C GLN A 99 -2.22 -10.44 7.46
N PHE A 100 -3.14 -9.78 8.18
CA PHE A 100 -3.00 -8.38 8.59
C PHE A 100 -1.71 -8.21 9.42
N SER A 101 -1.53 -9.05 10.43
CA SER A 101 -0.39 -9.01 11.36
C SER A 101 0.95 -9.29 10.67
N ASN A 102 0.96 -10.17 9.67
CA ASN A 102 2.15 -10.53 8.91
C ASN A 102 2.37 -9.68 7.66
N ALA A 103 1.43 -8.79 7.30
CA ALA A 103 1.56 -7.95 6.12
C ALA A 103 2.84 -7.09 6.20
N LYS A 104 3.67 -7.18 5.17
CA LYS A 104 4.86 -6.34 4.97
C LYS A 104 4.70 -5.56 3.67
N TYR A 105 5.23 -4.35 3.66
CA TYR A 105 5.30 -3.57 2.43
C TYR A 105 6.49 -4.06 1.61
N ASP A 106 6.25 -4.37 0.34
CA ASP A 106 7.32 -4.56 -0.63
C ASP A 106 7.62 -3.22 -1.32
N SER A 107 8.89 -2.87 -1.46
CA SER A 107 9.35 -1.68 -2.18
C SER A 107 8.91 -1.62 -3.64
N THR A 108 8.52 -2.76 -4.23
CA THR A 108 7.93 -2.81 -5.58
C THR A 108 6.44 -2.46 -5.60
N ASP A 109 5.76 -2.51 -4.46
CA ASP A 109 4.34 -2.23 -4.35
C ASP A 109 4.06 -0.72 -4.26
N ASN A 110 2.92 -0.31 -4.80
CA ASN A 110 2.42 1.04 -4.61
C ASN A 110 1.92 1.21 -3.16
N LEU A 111 2.37 2.26 -2.49
CA LEU A 111 1.97 2.59 -1.11
C LEU A 111 0.44 2.71 -0.94
N ASP A 112 -0.27 3.25 -1.94
CA ASP A 112 -1.74 3.33 -1.95
C ASP A 112 -2.37 1.94 -1.94
N LEU A 113 -1.90 1.06 -2.81
CA LEU A 113 -2.40 -0.31 -2.92
C LEU A 113 -2.14 -1.09 -1.63
N TYR A 114 -0.98 -0.87 -1.03
CA TYR A 114 -0.63 -1.47 0.25
C TYR A 114 -1.52 -0.98 1.41
N ALA A 115 -1.76 0.33 1.50
CA ALA A 115 -2.66 0.91 2.51
C ALA A 115 -4.11 0.42 2.34
N TYR A 116 -4.57 0.28 1.09
CA TYR A 116 -5.87 -0.31 0.77
C TYR A 116 -5.95 -1.77 1.25
N LYS A 117 -4.95 -2.59 0.92
CA LYS A 117 -4.87 -4.00 1.33
C LYS A 117 -4.86 -4.16 2.86
N LEU A 118 -4.14 -3.31 3.59
CA LEU A 118 -4.16 -3.34 5.06
C LEU A 118 -5.54 -3.05 5.63
N THR A 119 -6.25 -2.07 5.08
CA THR A 119 -7.62 -1.75 5.48
C THR A 119 -8.55 -2.93 5.22
N GLU A 120 -8.46 -3.52 4.03
CA GLU A 120 -9.27 -4.68 3.65
C GLU A 120 -9.03 -5.89 4.54
N LEU A 121 -7.76 -6.19 4.88
CA LEU A 121 -7.41 -7.30 5.77
C LEU A 121 -7.97 -7.10 7.18
N LEU A 122 -7.97 -5.87 7.69
CA LEU A 122 -8.53 -5.56 9.01
C LEU A 122 -10.06 -5.60 9.02
N GLU A 123 -10.72 -5.13 7.96
CA GLU A 123 -12.17 -5.27 7.79
C GLU A 123 -12.57 -6.75 7.69
N SER A 124 -11.77 -7.54 6.99
CA SER A 124 -11.97 -8.97 6.79
C SER A 124 -11.53 -9.83 7.97
N SER A 125 -11.11 -9.24 9.10
CA SER A 125 -10.71 -9.98 10.30
C SER A 125 -11.80 -10.07 11.35
N GLY A 126 -12.97 -9.44 11.12
CA GLY A 126 -14.12 -9.49 12.01
C GLY A 126 -13.93 -8.73 13.32
N LEU A 127 -12.86 -7.93 13.46
CA LEU A 127 -12.59 -7.12 14.64
C LEU A 127 -13.57 -5.95 14.72
N THR A 128 -14.43 -5.95 15.74
CA THR A 128 -15.32 -4.82 16.02
C THR A 128 -14.56 -3.73 16.79
N LEU A 129 -14.00 -2.77 16.05
CA LEU A 129 -13.26 -1.63 16.60
C LEU A 129 -13.98 -0.31 16.30
N ASP A 130 -13.89 0.65 17.22
CA ASP A 130 -14.29 2.02 16.92
C ASP A 130 -13.34 2.65 15.89
N SER A 131 -13.78 3.74 15.24
CA SER A 131 -12.98 4.36 14.17
C SER A 131 -11.59 4.78 14.64
N LYS A 132 -11.44 5.25 15.88
CA LYS A 132 -10.15 5.73 16.40
C LYS A 132 -9.21 4.56 16.68
N SER A 133 -9.71 3.48 17.27
CA SER A 133 -8.91 2.27 17.50
C SER A 133 -8.51 1.60 16.19
N ARG A 134 -9.42 1.58 15.21
CA ARG A 134 -9.14 1.07 13.85
C ARG A 134 -8.03 1.87 13.18
N ASP A 135 -8.12 3.21 13.18
CA ASP A 135 -7.07 4.06 12.62
C ASP A 135 -5.75 3.91 13.37
N ALA A 136 -5.77 3.85 14.71
CA ALA A 136 -4.57 3.66 15.50
C ALA A 136 -3.84 2.35 15.15
N LEU A 137 -4.60 1.26 14.97
CA LEU A 137 -4.07 -0.05 14.58
C LEU A 137 -3.54 -0.04 13.14
N LEU A 138 -4.28 0.57 12.20
CA LEU A 138 -3.83 0.72 10.81
C LEU A 138 -2.55 1.54 10.72
N ILE A 139 -2.45 2.67 11.43
CA ILE A 139 -1.24 3.52 11.44
C ILE A 139 -0.07 2.76 12.07
N ALA A 140 -0.30 2.11 13.21
CA ALA A 140 0.73 1.32 13.88
C ALA A 140 1.28 0.23 12.96
N LYS A 141 0.38 -0.53 12.32
CA LYS A 141 0.77 -1.60 11.41
C LYS A 141 1.45 -1.06 10.15
N PHE A 142 0.89 -0.03 9.52
CA PHE A 142 1.46 0.61 8.33
C PHE A 142 2.87 1.13 8.59
N ILE A 143 3.13 1.82 9.71
CA ILE A 143 4.48 2.26 10.04
C ILE A 143 5.39 1.05 10.28
N ALA A 144 4.95 0.08 11.08
CA ALA A 144 5.74 -1.11 11.42
C ALA A 144 6.11 -2.00 10.22
N SER A 145 5.35 -1.93 9.12
CA SER A 145 5.56 -2.75 7.94
C SER A 145 6.40 -2.11 6.84
N LEU A 146 6.70 -0.82 6.96
CA LEU A 146 7.56 -0.08 6.02
C LEU A 146 9.06 -0.34 6.24
N PRO A 147 9.91 -0.06 5.23
CA PRO A 147 11.37 -0.14 5.37
C PRO A 147 11.88 0.79 6.48
N THR A 148 12.98 0.41 7.12
CA THR A 148 13.51 1.07 8.32
C THR A 148 13.69 2.57 8.16
N ASP A 149 14.15 3.03 6.99
CA ASP A 149 14.40 4.45 6.72
C ASP A 149 13.12 5.29 6.79
N LEU A 150 12.06 4.85 6.11
CA LEU A 150 10.75 5.50 6.16
C LEU A 150 10.11 5.36 7.54
N GLN A 151 10.31 4.22 8.18
CA GLN A 151 9.74 3.91 9.48
C GLN A 151 10.26 4.84 10.58
N VAL A 152 11.56 5.13 10.60
CA VAL A 152 12.17 6.05 11.58
C VAL A 152 11.62 7.47 11.42
N ASP A 153 11.54 7.97 10.20
CA ASP A 153 11.07 9.34 9.94
C ASP A 153 9.56 9.52 10.19
N LEU A 154 8.77 8.48 9.93
CA LEU A 154 7.35 8.45 10.29
C LEU A 154 7.14 8.37 11.80
N ARG A 155 7.98 7.63 12.53
CA ARG A 155 7.93 7.59 14.01
C ARG A 155 8.24 8.94 14.63
N LYS A 156 9.24 9.68 14.12
CA LYS A 156 9.54 11.06 14.56
C LYS A 156 8.35 12.00 14.36
N SER A 157 7.55 11.74 13.33
CA SER A 157 6.39 12.57 12.96
C SER A 157 5.06 12.03 13.52
N ARG A 158 5.08 11.03 14.42
CA ARG A 158 3.88 10.28 14.84
C ARG A 158 2.79 11.16 15.44
N GLU A 159 3.16 12.22 16.16
CA GLU A 159 2.22 13.15 16.81
C GLU A 159 1.30 13.86 15.80
N SER A 160 1.75 14.00 14.55
CA SER A 160 0.99 14.64 13.46
C SER A 160 0.13 13.67 12.64
N ILE A 161 0.19 12.37 12.93
CA ILE A 161 -0.47 11.32 12.15
C ILE A 161 -1.68 10.80 12.92
N HIS A 162 -2.88 11.22 12.49
CA HIS A 162 -4.14 10.84 13.14
C HIS A 162 -4.98 9.86 12.32
N SER A 163 -4.65 9.68 11.04
CA SER A 163 -5.33 8.75 10.14
C SER A 163 -4.31 7.97 9.29
N LEU A 164 -4.75 6.84 8.73
CA LEU A 164 -3.96 6.10 7.75
C LEU A 164 -3.61 6.98 6.52
N GLN A 165 -4.51 7.88 6.13
CA GLN A 165 -4.30 8.79 5.00
C GLN A 165 -3.19 9.81 5.27
N ASP A 166 -3.07 10.31 6.50
CA ASP A 166 -1.98 11.21 6.88
C ASP A 166 -0.63 10.47 6.89
N ALA A 167 -0.62 9.22 7.39
CA ALA A 167 0.56 8.36 7.36
C ALA A 167 1.02 8.11 5.92
N LEU A 168 0.08 7.80 5.02
CA LEU A 168 0.33 7.56 3.60
C LEU A 168 0.86 8.81 2.89
N ARG A 169 0.24 9.97 3.13
CA ARG A 169 0.68 11.26 2.57
C ARG A 169 2.13 11.56 2.98
N MET A 170 2.46 11.34 4.25
CA MET A 170 3.81 11.55 4.77
C MET A 170 4.80 10.54 4.19
N ALA A 171 4.45 9.26 4.11
CA ALA A 171 5.29 8.20 3.55
C ALA A 171 5.66 8.49 2.09
N LYS A 172 4.68 8.90 1.27
CA LYS A 172 4.91 9.33 -0.12
C LYS A 172 5.85 10.52 -0.22
N ARG A 173 5.68 11.52 0.66
CA ARG A 173 6.57 12.70 0.72
C ARG A 173 8.01 12.28 1.00
N LEU A 174 8.22 11.39 1.97
CA LEU A 174 9.54 10.89 2.35
C LEU A 174 10.17 10.05 1.22
N GLN A 175 9.38 9.19 0.56
CA GLN A 175 9.84 8.42 -0.61
C GLN A 175 10.25 9.33 -1.78
N ALA A 176 9.53 10.42 -2.02
CA ALA A 176 9.89 11.41 -3.03
C ALA A 176 11.22 12.13 -2.71
N ILE A 177 11.47 12.47 -1.45
CA ILE A 177 12.73 13.11 -1.02
C ILE A 177 13.93 12.17 -1.19
N GLN A 178 13.76 10.88 -0.94
CA GLN A 178 14.83 9.88 -1.07
C GLN A 178 15.16 9.54 -2.53
N THR A 179 14.20 9.70 -3.45
CA THR A 179 14.38 9.41 -4.89
C THR A 179 14.97 10.57 -5.68
N THR A 180 15.01 11.79 -5.12
CA THR A 180 15.73 12.90 -5.76
C THR A 180 17.23 12.78 -5.47
N PRO A 181 18.10 12.58 -6.48
CA PRO A 181 19.54 12.68 -6.26
C PRO A 181 19.85 14.11 -5.81
N SER A 182 20.40 14.25 -4.60
CA SER A 182 20.97 15.49 -4.11
C SER A 182 22.01 16.00 -5.12
N SER A 183 21.63 17.02 -5.90
CA SER A 183 22.58 17.82 -6.67
C SER A 183 23.39 18.68 -5.70
N SER A 184 24.33 18.05 -5.00
CA SER A 184 25.38 18.75 -4.27
C SER A 184 26.34 19.33 -5.32
N LYS A 185 26.04 20.54 -5.79
CA LYS A 185 26.96 21.34 -6.62
C LYS A 185 28.26 21.53 -5.83
N SER A 186 29.32 20.87 -6.27
CA SER A 186 30.70 21.26 -6.01
C SER A 186 30.93 22.64 -6.61
N ASN A 187 30.95 23.69 -5.77
CA ASN A 187 31.33 25.01 -6.25
C ASN A 187 32.86 25.09 -6.33
N THR A 188 33.41 24.70 -7.48
CA THR A 188 34.76 25.06 -7.90
C THR A 188 34.74 26.51 -8.37
N GLY A 189 35.34 27.41 -7.59
CA GLY A 189 35.67 28.76 -8.01
C GLY A 189 37.18 28.96 -7.89
N SER A 190 37.92 28.65 -8.95
CA SER A 190 39.31 29.07 -9.15
C SER A 190 39.36 30.24 -10.13
N ASN A 191 39.96 31.35 -9.71
CA ASN A 191 40.69 32.40 -10.45
C ASN A 191 40.78 33.62 -9.51
N ALA A 192 41.89 34.34 -9.29
CA ALA A 192 43.11 34.51 -10.08
C ALA A 192 44.30 34.99 -9.20
N SER A 193 45.46 35.02 -9.86
CA SER A 193 46.83 35.16 -9.37
C SER A 193 47.31 36.60 -9.09
N THR A 194 48.21 36.72 -8.10
CA THR A 194 49.47 37.54 -8.02
C THR A 194 49.50 39.08 -8.04
N GLY A 195 50.21 39.66 -7.04
CA GLY A 195 51.11 40.82 -7.18
C GLY A 195 50.93 41.95 -6.12
N THR A 196 51.64 41.92 -4.99
CA THR A 196 52.84 42.72 -4.63
C THR A 196 52.57 44.05 -3.88
N THR A 197 53.25 44.18 -2.74
CA THR A 197 53.28 45.14 -1.59
C THR A 197 53.97 46.52 -1.87
N PRO A 198 54.33 47.43 -0.90
CA PRO A 198 54.05 47.64 0.56
C PRO A 198 53.85 49.15 1.01
N ILE A 199 53.85 49.37 2.36
CA ILE A 199 54.28 50.56 3.17
C ILE A 199 53.14 51.46 3.74
N THR A 200 53.03 51.94 5.01
CA THR A 200 53.62 51.75 6.37
C THR A 200 52.86 52.68 7.37
N HIS A 201 52.97 52.41 8.69
CA HIS A 201 52.68 53.23 9.91
C HIS A 201 51.19 53.22 10.39
N ASP A 202 50.81 53.01 11.66
CA ASP A 202 51.50 53.07 12.97
C ASP A 202 50.64 52.41 14.08
N ALA A 203 51.31 51.86 15.11
CA ALA A 203 50.96 51.65 16.53
C ALA A 203 49.61 51.04 17.05
N PRO A 204 49.62 50.44 18.27
CA PRO A 204 48.83 49.24 18.62
C PRO A 204 47.80 49.44 19.74
N LEU A 205 46.75 48.60 19.81
CA LEU A 205 45.98 48.37 21.04
C LEU A 205 45.31 46.98 21.07
N GLU A 206 45.79 46.21 22.05
CA GLU A 206 45.10 45.25 22.94
C GLU A 206 44.05 44.25 22.39
N ALA A 207 44.39 42.98 22.56
CA ALA A 207 43.48 41.85 22.54
C ALA A 207 42.55 41.85 23.76
N PRO A 208 41.36 41.24 23.63
CA PRO A 208 40.82 40.44 24.72
C PRO A 208 40.61 38.99 24.27
N THR A 209 41.24 38.11 25.04
CA THR A 209 40.96 36.69 25.19
C THR A 209 39.46 36.46 25.38
N VAL A 210 38.85 35.58 24.58
CA VAL A 210 37.57 34.94 24.91
C VAL A 210 37.64 33.46 24.59
N ASP A 211 37.06 32.71 25.53
CA ASP A 211 37.36 31.35 25.89
C ASP A 211 37.13 30.28 24.82
N ALA A 212 38.02 29.30 24.84
CA ALA A 212 37.79 27.99 24.26
C ALA A 212 36.63 27.30 25.01
N VAL A 213 35.42 27.38 24.46
CA VAL A 213 34.31 26.54 24.92
C VAL A 213 34.56 25.11 24.41
N ASN A 214 34.96 24.29 25.36
CA ASN A 214 35.10 22.84 25.35
C ASN A 214 33.93 22.16 24.60
N LEU A 215 34.22 21.48 23.49
CA LEU A 215 33.32 20.54 22.83
C LEU A 215 33.19 19.29 23.72
N PRO A 216 32.00 18.87 24.19
CA PRO A 216 31.87 17.58 24.83
C PRO A 216 31.98 16.47 23.78
N SER A 217 33.03 15.67 23.91
CA SER A 217 33.22 14.40 23.19
C SER A 217 31.99 13.51 23.36
N VAL A 218 31.24 13.28 22.28
CA VAL A 218 30.17 12.27 22.26
C VAL A 218 30.83 10.90 22.25
N GLN A 219 30.83 10.24 23.39
CA GLN A 219 31.12 8.81 23.45
C GLN A 219 30.01 8.05 22.72
N LEU A 220 30.37 7.41 21.61
CA LEU A 220 29.72 6.16 21.21
C LEU A 220 29.85 5.20 22.38
N ASN A 221 28.73 4.74 22.93
CA ASN A 221 28.48 3.39 23.43
C ASN A 221 27.14 3.37 24.17
N ASP A 222 26.09 2.81 23.55
CA ASP A 222 25.22 1.85 24.25
C ASP A 222 24.34 1.08 23.23
N PRO A 223 24.12 -0.23 23.45
CA PRO A 223 23.45 -1.09 22.50
C PRO A 223 21.94 -0.89 22.51
N LEU A 224 21.37 -1.06 21.32
CA LEU A 224 19.96 -1.06 20.99
C LEU A 224 19.21 -2.22 21.70
N THR A 225 18.97 -2.09 23.00
CA THR A 225 18.11 -3.01 23.77
C THR A 225 17.16 -2.24 24.67
N LYS A 226 16.20 -1.56 24.07
CA LYS A 226 14.90 -1.33 24.69
C LYS A 226 13.84 -1.63 23.64
N SER A 227 13.17 -2.76 23.80
CA SER A 227 11.92 -3.04 23.09
C SER A 227 11.01 -1.83 23.27
N ASP A 228 10.65 -1.21 22.16
CA ASP A 228 9.73 -0.08 22.10
C ASP A 228 8.42 -0.48 22.82
N PRO A 229 7.98 0.26 23.86
CA PRO A 229 6.78 -0.08 24.62
C PRO A 229 5.53 -0.15 23.74
N ALA A 230 5.50 0.54 22.59
CA ALA A 230 4.41 0.43 21.64
C ALA A 230 4.45 -0.89 20.85
N VAL A 231 5.64 -1.40 20.53
CA VAL A 231 5.80 -2.70 19.85
C VAL A 231 5.49 -3.85 20.82
N ALA A 232 5.89 -3.72 22.09
CA ALA A 232 5.51 -4.67 23.14
C ALA A 232 3.99 -4.65 23.39
N ALA A 233 3.37 -3.47 23.47
CA ALA A 233 1.92 -3.37 23.66
C ALA A 233 1.11 -3.94 22.49
N ILE A 234 1.59 -3.78 21.25
CA ILE A 234 0.95 -4.39 20.08
C ILE A 234 1.13 -5.92 20.11
N ALA A 235 2.31 -6.42 20.47
CA ALA A 235 2.55 -7.85 20.62
C ALA A 235 1.64 -8.46 21.72
N ASP A 236 1.56 -7.81 22.88
CA ASP A 236 0.73 -8.25 24.01
C ASP A 236 -0.77 -8.20 23.67
N LEU A 237 -1.24 -7.15 22.99
CA LEU A 237 -2.64 -7.06 22.55
C LEU A 237 -2.96 -8.12 21.48
N THR A 238 -2.02 -8.39 20.59
CA THR A 238 -2.14 -9.43 19.54
C THR A 238 -2.18 -10.83 20.18
N GLU A 239 -1.40 -11.07 21.23
CA GLU A 239 -1.37 -12.34 21.94
C GLU A 239 -2.64 -12.54 22.80
N ALA A 240 -3.11 -11.49 23.48
CA ALA A 240 -4.33 -11.54 24.29
C ALA A 240 -5.58 -11.83 23.44
N ILE A 241 -5.69 -11.18 22.27
CA ILE A 241 -6.80 -11.41 21.33
C ILE A 241 -6.72 -12.85 20.76
N ARG A 242 -5.52 -13.36 20.47
CA ARG A 242 -5.33 -14.76 20.01
C ARG A 242 -5.79 -15.78 21.05
N GLN A 243 -5.49 -15.54 22.33
CA GLN A 243 -5.89 -16.44 23.42
C GLN A 243 -7.40 -16.45 23.66
N GLU A 244 -8.08 -15.30 23.57
CA GLU A 244 -9.54 -15.25 23.67
C GLU A 244 -10.23 -16.02 22.52
N GLN A 245 -9.67 -15.96 21.30
CA GLN A 245 -10.24 -16.67 20.15
C GLN A 245 -10.03 -18.19 20.17
N GLN A 246 -9.06 -18.71 20.94
CA GLN A 246 -8.85 -20.15 21.11
C GLN A 246 -9.72 -20.78 22.21
N LEU A 247 -10.41 -19.96 23.02
CA LEU A 247 -11.23 -20.42 24.14
C LEU A 247 -12.74 -20.51 23.82
N MET A 248 -13.15 -20.07 22.63
CA MET A 248 -14.51 -20.22 22.07
C MET A 248 -14.59 -21.38 21.07
#